data_AF-A0AAJ5E725-F1
#
_entry.id   AF-A0AAJ5E725-F1
#
_cell.length_a   1.000
_cell.length_b   1.000
_cell.length_c   1.000
_cell.angle_alpha   90.00
_cell.angle_beta   90.00
_cell.angle_gamma   90.00
#
_symmetry.space_group_name_H-M   'P 1'
#
loop_
_entity.id
_entity.type
_entity.pdbx_description
1 polymer ?
#
loop_
_entity_poly.entity_id
_entity_poly.type
_entity_poly.pdbx_seq_one_letter_code
_entity_poly.pdbx_strand_id
1 'polypeptide(L)' 'MQPKRRSYSKSFKAQIIQECSQPGASIANIALNHSLNANLVHKWIRVQSQKSVGKRPAKSSSELQH' A
#
# COMPACT_ATOMS: atom_id res chain seq x y z
N MET A 1 15.91 -7.06 17.25
CA MET A 1 14.94 -5.94 17.22
C MET A 1 14.03 -6.14 16.01
N GLN A 2 12.82 -6.68 16.20
CA GLN A 2 11.90 -6.92 15.08
C GLN A 2 11.50 -5.57 14.45
N PRO A 3 11.49 -5.44 13.11
CA PRO A 3 10.96 -4.23 12.48
C PRO A 3 9.49 -4.13 12.88
N LYS A 4 9.16 -3.11 13.70
CA LYS A 4 7.80 -2.78 14.12
C LYS A 4 7.02 -2.43 12.85
N ARG A 5 6.41 -3.44 12.22
CA ARG A 5 5.62 -3.24 11.01
C ARG A 5 4.45 -2.33 11.39
N ARG A 6 4.54 -1.07 10.98
CA ARG A 6 3.47 -0.09 11.22
C ARG A 6 2.24 -0.58 10.46
N SER A 7 1.28 -1.10 11.22
CA SER A 7 0.03 -1.58 10.64
C SER A 7 -0.85 -0.36 10.40
N TYR A 8 -1.10 -0.05 9.13
CA TYR A 8 -2.00 1.02 8.73
C TYR A 8 -3.43 0.47 8.64
N SER A 9 -4.37 1.19 9.26
CA SER A 9 -5.80 0.88 9.23
C SER A 9 -6.35 0.88 7.81
N LYS A 10 -7.39 0.08 7.55
CA LYS A 10 -8.05 0.03 6.22
C LYS A 10 -8.56 1.41 5.79
N SER A 11 -9.16 2.17 6.71
CA SER A 11 -9.68 3.52 6.42
C SER A 11 -8.59 4.47 5.95
N PHE A 12 -7.41 4.42 6.58
CA PHE A 12 -6.26 5.23 6.18
C PHE A 12 -5.79 4.87 4.77
N LYS A 13 -5.66 3.57 4.44
CA LYS A 13 -5.31 3.14 3.08
C LYS A 13 -6.33 3.61 2.04
N ALA A 14 -7.62 3.54 2.38
CA ALA A 14 -8.69 3.99 1.50
C ALA A 14 -8.62 5.49 1.23
N GLN A 15 -8.35 6.32 2.25
CA GLN A 15 -8.12 7.76 2.06
C GLN A 15 -6.97 8.03 1.10
N ILE A 16 -5.81 7.39 1.30
CA ILE A 16 -4.65 7.60 0.42
C ILE A 16 -4.95 7.17 -1.03
N ILE A 17 -5.65 6.04 -1.22
CA ILE A 17 -6.04 5.56 -2.55
C ILE A 17 -7.04 6.53 -3.21
N GLN A 18 -8.00 7.05 -2.44
CA GLN A 18 -8.99 8.02 -2.92
C GLN A 18 -8.33 9.34 -3.34
N GLU A 19 -7.38 9.84 -2.55
CA GLU A 19 -6.56 11.00 -2.91
C GLU A 19 -5.78 10.73 -4.19
N CYS A 20 -5.17 9.54 -4.33
CA CYS A 20 -4.46 9.14 -5.55
C CYS A 20 -5.38 8.95 -6.76
N SER A 21 -6.68 8.75 -6.55
CA SER A 21 -7.67 8.60 -7.62
C SER A 21 -8.15 9.93 -8.19
N GLN A 22 -7.75 11.06 -7.60
CA GLN A 22 -8.12 12.38 -8.10
C GLN A 22 -7.34 12.71 -9.39
N PRO A 23 -8.00 13.29 -10.41
CA PRO A 23 -7.32 13.69 -11.64
C PRO A 23 -6.27 14.77 -11.34
N GLY A 24 -5.01 14.51 -11.68
CA GLY A 24 -3.87 15.39 -11.41
C GLY A 24 -3.14 15.13 -10.08
N ALA A 25 -3.64 14.21 -9.25
CA ALA A 25 -2.97 13.85 -8.02
C ALA A 25 -1.80 12.89 -8.27
N SER A 26 -0.59 13.32 -7.88
CA SER A 26 0.60 12.47 -7.95
C SER A 26 0.71 11.58 -6.72
N ILE A 27 0.75 10.26 -6.95
CA ILE A 27 0.93 9.25 -5.90
C ILE A 27 2.16 9.55 -5.03
N ALA A 28 3.27 9.94 -5.67
CA ALA A 28 4.50 10.30 -4.95
C ALA A 28 4.29 11.54 -4.06
N ASN A 29 3.58 12.55 -4.57
CA ASN A 29 3.31 13.79 -3.84
C ASN A 29 2.41 13.54 -2.62
N ILE A 30 1.36 12.73 -2.78
CA ILE A 30 0.49 12.31 -1.68
C ILE A 30 1.28 11.48 -0.66
N ALA A 31 2.08 10.52 -1.12
CA ALA A 31 2.90 9.72 -0.22
C ALA A 31 3.85 10.60 0.60
N LEU A 32 4.53 11.57 -0.03
CA LEU A 32 5.40 12.52 0.66
C LEU A 32 4.62 13.36 1.68
N ASN A 33 3.46 13.89 1.30
CA ASN A 33 2.61 14.71 2.18
C ASN A 33 2.16 13.96 3.44
N HIS A 34 1.91 12.64 3.31
CA HIS A 34 1.53 11.77 4.41
C HIS A 34 2.73 11.08 5.09
N SER A 35 3.97 11.42 4.72
CA SER A 35 5.20 10.76 5.19
C SER A 35 5.19 9.23 4.99
N LEU A 36 4.59 8.80 3.88
CA LEU A 36 4.49 7.41 3.45
C LEU A 36 5.48 7.12 2.33
N ASN A 37 5.91 5.86 2.27
CA ASN A 37 6.69 5.38 1.15
C ASN A 37 5.78 5.17 -0.07
N ALA A 38 6.09 5.79 -1.21
CA ALA A 38 5.31 5.62 -2.44
C ALA A 38 5.19 4.14 -2.87
N ASN A 39 6.21 3.33 -2.57
CA ASN A 39 6.21 1.90 -2.84
C ASN A 39 5.17 1.14 -1.98
N LEU A 40 4.86 1.65 -0.78
CA LEU A 40 3.79 1.13 0.07
C LEU A 40 2.41 1.46 -0.51
N VAL A 41 2.23 2.67 -1.02
CA VAL A 41 0.97 3.12 -1.66
C VAL A 41 0.70 2.30 -2.93
N HIS A 42 1.72 2.07 -3.77
CA HIS A 42 1.62 1.16 -4.93
C HIS A 42 1.17 -0.25 -4.54
N LYS A 43 1.73 -0.81 -3.46
CA LYS A 43 1.29 -2.12 -2.96
C LYS A 43 -0.17 -2.09 -2.53
N TRP A 44 -0.64 -1.02 -1.89
CA TRP A 44 -2.04 -0.91 -1.46
C TRP A 44 -3.00 -0.81 -2.65
N ILE A 45 -2.71 0.00 -3.65
CA ILE A 45 -3.51 0.10 -4.89
C ILE A 45 -3.59 -1.27 -5.56
N ARG A 46 -2.45 -1.96 -5.69
CA ARG A 46 -2.39 -3.31 -6.27
C ARG A 46 -3.21 -4.32 -5.46
N VAL A 47 -3.03 -4.37 -4.14
CA VAL A 47 -3.76 -5.30 -3.26
C VAL A 47 -5.26 -5.01 -3.26
N GLN A 48 -5.67 -3.75 -3.36
CA GLN A 48 -7.08 -3.36 -3.43
C GLN A 48 -7.73 -3.82 -4.75
N SER A 49 -7.05 -3.61 -5.89
CA SER A 49 -7.49 -4.09 -7.20
C SER A 49 -7.53 -5.63 -7.29
N GLN A 50 -6.61 -6.31 -6.60
CA GLN A 50 -6.59 -7.78 -6.51
C GLN A 50 -7.68 -8.34 -5.58
N LYS A 51 -8.26 -7.54 -4.67
CA LYS A 51 -9.39 -7.96 -3.83
C LYS A 51 -10.74 -7.91 -4.55
N SER A 52 -10.87 -7.07 -5.58
CA SER A 52 -12.09 -6.96 -6.39
C SER A 52 -12.18 -8.01 -7.50
N VAL A 53 -11.07 -8.66 -7.86
CA VAL A 53 -11.05 -9.74 -8.86
C VAL A 53 -10.65 -11.03 -8.15
N GLY A 54 -11.58 -11.98 -8.02
CA GLY A 54 -11.42 -13.23 -7.27
C GLY A 54 -10.35 -14.20 -7.80
N LYS A 55 -9.07 -13.82 -7.78
CA LYS A 55 -7.94 -14.74 -8.01
C LYS A 55 -6.71 -14.27 -7.22
N ARG A 56 -6.25 -15.15 -6.33
CA ARG A 56 -4.96 -15.05 -5.60
C ARG A 56 -3.82 -14.57 -6.52
N PRO A 57 -2.84 -13.88 -5.94
CA PRO A 57 -1.48 -14.34 -6.15
C PRO A 57 -0.85 -14.68 -4.80
N ALA A 58 -0.54 -15.96 -4.65
CA ALA A 58 0.53 -16.37 -3.75
C ALA A 58 1.82 -15.68 -4.23
N LYS A 59 2.33 -14.72 -3.45
CA LYS A 59 3.76 -14.42 -3.44
C LYS A 59 4.20 -14.31 -2.00
N SER A 60 4.77 -15.43 -1.57
CA SER A 60 5.93 -15.58 -0.71
C SER A 60 6.36 -14.32 0.06
N SER A 61 6.28 -14.41 1.38
CA SER A 61 7.26 -13.77 2.26
C SER A 61 7.99 -14.88 3.00
N SER A 62 8.58 -15.81 2.26
CA SER A 62 9.68 -16.63 2.75
C SER A 62 10.97 -15.81 2.61
N GLU A 63 11.55 -15.37 3.71
CA GLU A 63 13.01 -15.24 3.81
C GLU A 63 13.41 -15.34 5.29
N LEU A 64 13.94 -16.51 5.65
CA LEU A 64 14.84 -16.71 6.79
C LEU A 64 16.11 -15.89 6.57
N GLN A 65 16.69 -15.30 7.62
CA GLN A 65 18.15 -15.40 7.79
C GLN A 65 18.59 -15.16 9.25
N HIS A 66 19.22 -16.20 9.79
CA HIS A 66 20.06 -16.40 10.99
C HIS A 66 19.63 -15.83 12.36
#